data_AF-A0A3D5FMK5-F1
#
_entry.id   AF-A0A3D5FMK5-F1
#
_cell.length_a   1.000
_cell.length_b   1.000
_cell.length_c   1.000
_cell.angle_alpha   90.00
_cell.angle_beta   90.00
_cell.angle_gamma   90.00
#
_symmetry.space_group_name_H-M   'P 1'
#
loop_
_entity.id
_entity.type
_entity.pdbx_description
1 polymer ?
#
loop_
_entity_poly.entity_id
_entity_poly.type
_entity_poly.pdbx_seq_one_letter_code
_entity_poly.pdbx_strand_id
1 'polypeptide(L)'
;MTYVPGSHRHGIFPVGADPKRPVHHIPDTGDLDLPEPVSCPVPAGSIIFHHGCALHASANNNTDTWRKALVFHYATSDSASAHDNLNEQVSLEID
;
A
#
# COMPACT_ATOMS: atom_id res chain seq x y z
N MET A 1 -1.81 4.41 -9.58
CA MET A 1 -2.38 3.99 -8.27
C MET A 1 -3.52 4.93 -7.92
N THR A 2 -4.43 4.54 -7.04
CA THR A 2 -5.50 5.39 -6.52
C THR A 2 -5.38 5.44 -5.01
N TYR A 3 -5.55 6.63 -4.41
CA TYR A 3 -5.33 6.88 -2.99
C TYR A 3 -6.50 7.63 -2.37
N VAL A 4 -6.83 7.35 -1.11
CA VAL A 4 -7.75 8.18 -0.33
C VAL A 4 -6.93 9.23 0.44
N PRO A 5 -7.02 10.53 0.09
CA PRO A 5 -6.24 11.58 0.76
C PRO A 5 -6.45 11.58 2.27
N GLY A 6 -5.38 11.77 3.05
CA GLY A 6 -5.47 11.86 4.52
C GLY A 6 -5.74 10.55 5.27
N SER A 7 -6.16 9.46 4.60
CA SER A 7 -6.51 8.18 5.24
C SER A 7 -5.43 7.59 6.15
N HIS A 8 -4.15 7.79 5.82
CA HIS A 8 -3.01 7.35 6.63
C HIS A 8 -3.00 7.87 8.07
N ARG A 9 -3.72 8.96 8.35
CA ARG A 9 -3.78 9.57 9.69
C ARG A 9 -4.61 8.75 10.69
N HIS A 10 -5.33 7.73 10.21
CA HIS A 10 -6.14 6.84 11.03
C HIS A 10 -5.42 5.54 11.43
N GLY A 11 -4.16 5.35 11.02
CA GLY A 11 -3.39 4.15 11.33
C GLY A 11 -3.78 2.94 10.48
N ILE A 12 -3.56 1.74 11.01
CA ILE A 12 -3.89 0.48 10.34
C ILE A 12 -5.35 0.13 10.62
N PHE A 13 -6.14 0.01 9.56
CA PHE A 13 -7.51 -0.45 9.64
C PHE A 13 -7.58 -1.97 9.86
N PRO A 14 -8.62 -2.47 10.56
CA PRO A 14 -8.95 -3.89 10.51
C PRO A 14 -9.13 -4.32 9.05
N VAL A 15 -8.62 -5.51 8.71
CA VAL A 15 -8.70 -6.03 7.35
C VAL A 15 -9.57 -7.28 7.34
N GLY A 16 -10.62 -7.24 6.53
CA GLY A 16 -11.43 -8.41 6.20
C GLY A 16 -10.82 -9.21 5.04
N ALA A 17 -11.19 -10.49 4.97
CA ALA A 17 -10.89 -11.34 3.82
C ALA A 17 -11.95 -11.14 2.72
N ASP A 18 -11.52 -11.04 1.46
CA ASP A 18 -12.43 -11.10 0.31
C ASP A 18 -12.67 -12.58 -0.07
N PRO A 19 -13.92 -13.08 0.02
CA PRO A 19 -14.23 -14.48 -0.27
C PRO A 19 -14.02 -14.85 -1.75
N LYS A 20 -13.96 -13.87 -2.65
CA LYS A 20 -13.71 -14.07 -4.09
C LYS A 20 -12.26 -13.80 -4.47
N ARG A 21 -11.53 -13.04 -3.66
CA ARG A 21 -10.14 -12.62 -3.92
C ARG A 21 -9.29 -12.80 -2.67
N PRO A 22 -8.86 -14.03 -2.34
CA PRO A 22 -8.25 -14.34 -1.04
C PRO A 22 -6.95 -13.59 -0.72
N VAL A 23 -6.28 -13.02 -1.73
CA VAL A 23 -5.06 -12.21 -1.57
C VAL A 23 -5.35 -10.70 -1.52
N HIS A 24 -6.61 -10.29 -1.64
CA HIS A 24 -7.02 -8.90 -1.53
C HIS A 24 -7.45 -8.59 -0.10
N HIS A 25 -6.82 -7.59 0.48
CA HIS A 25 -7.23 -7.01 1.74
C HIS A 25 -8.34 -5.99 1.50
N ILE A 26 -9.44 -6.08 2.26
CA ILE A 26 -10.50 -5.08 2.28
C ILE A 26 -10.43 -4.40 3.66
N PRO A 27 -9.88 -3.17 3.75
CA PRO A 27 -9.88 -2.39 4.97
C PRO A 27 -11.32 -2.07 5.39
N ASP A 28 -11.65 -2.30 6.66
CA ASP A 28 -12.88 -1.86 7.29
C ASP A 28 -12.68 -0.44 7.82
N THR A 29 -13.31 0.53 7.16
CA THR A 29 -13.26 1.94 7.54
C THR A 29 -14.37 2.35 8.50
N GLY A 30 -15.29 1.44 8.85
CA GLY A 30 -16.50 1.74 9.59
C GLY A 30 -17.29 2.90 8.97
N ASP A 31 -17.74 3.81 9.82
CA ASP A 31 -18.53 4.99 9.45
C ASP A 31 -17.68 6.26 9.23
N LEU A 32 -16.37 6.11 8.98
CA LEU A 32 -15.50 7.27 8.74
C LEU A 32 -15.90 8.00 7.45
N ASP A 33 -16.09 9.31 7.56
CA ASP A 33 -16.26 10.21 6.42
C ASP A 33 -14.89 10.49 5.78
N LEU A 34 -14.51 9.64 4.82
CA LEU A 34 -13.26 9.73 4.09
C LEU A 34 -13.47 10.46 2.75
N PRO A 35 -12.51 11.28 2.31
CA PRO A 35 -12.62 11.96 1.03
C PRO A 35 -12.61 10.96 -0.13
N GLU A 36 -13.13 11.41 -1.27
CA GLU A 36 -13.14 10.59 -2.48
C GLU A 36 -11.74 10.13 -2.91
N PRO A 37 -11.57 8.88 -3.36
CA PRO A 37 -10.29 8.38 -3.85
C PRO A 37 -9.82 9.14 -5.10
N VAL A 38 -8.54 9.51 -5.13
CA VAL A 38 -7.91 10.26 -6.21
C VAL A 38 -6.95 9.36 -6.99
N SER A 39 -7.10 9.33 -8.32
CA SER A 39 -6.19 8.61 -9.20
C SER A 39 -4.88 9.37 -9.41
N CYS A 40 -3.77 8.66 -9.28
CA CYS A 40 -2.41 9.15 -9.52
C CYS A 40 -1.80 8.38 -10.71
N PRO A 41 -2.08 8.81 -11.96
CA PRO A 41 -1.43 8.27 -13.15
C PRO A 41 -0.02 8.86 -13.27
N VAL A 42 0.95 8.02 -13.67
CA VAL A 42 2.34 8.45 -13.86
C VAL A 42 2.95 7.78 -15.09
N PRO A 43 3.85 8.45 -15.83
CA PRO A 43 4.58 7.83 -16.93
C PRO A 43 5.67 6.87 -16.41
N ALA A 44 6.19 6.02 -17.30
CA ALA A 44 7.30 5.13 -16.99
C ALA A 44 8.52 5.91 -16.47
N GLY A 45 9.17 5.38 -15.42
CA GLY A 45 10.30 6.04 -14.75
C GLY A 45 9.92 7.02 -13.65
N SER A 46 8.63 7.33 -13.48
CA SER A 46 8.17 8.15 -12.35
C SER A 46 8.12 7.35 -11.04
N ILE A 47 8.18 8.07 -9.92
CA ILE A 47 8.11 7.52 -8.58
C ILE A 47 6.90 8.11 -7.85
N ILE A 48 6.19 7.28 -7.09
CA ILE A 48 5.13 7.71 -6.18
C ILE A 48 5.59 7.40 -4.75
N PHE A 49 5.58 8.43 -3.89
CA PHE A 49 5.75 8.26 -2.46
C PHE A 49 4.39 8.29 -1.77
N HIS A 50 4.13 7.34 -0.88
CA HIS A 50 2.96 7.33 -0.02
C HIS A 50 3.29 6.67 1.32
N HIS A 51 2.57 7.05 2.36
CA HIS A 51 2.69 6.44 3.67
C HIS A 51 2.12 5.02 3.66
N GLY A 52 2.72 4.06 4.39
CA GLY A 52 2.28 2.66 4.40
C GLY A 52 0.85 2.45 4.89
N CYS A 53 0.33 3.35 5.73
CA CYS A 53 -1.07 3.32 6.19
C CYS A 53 -2.06 4.04 5.26
N ALA A 54 -1.63 4.63 4.14
CA ALA A 54 -2.57 5.27 3.22
C ALA A 54 -3.44 4.20 2.55
N LEU A 55 -4.77 4.36 2.58
CA LEU A 55 -5.66 3.51 1.79
C LEU A 55 -5.36 3.72 0.31
N HIS A 56 -5.06 2.63 -0.38
CA HIS A 56 -4.67 2.65 -1.78
C HIS A 56 -5.14 1.40 -2.52
N ALA A 57 -5.36 1.56 -3.82
CA ALA A 57 -5.74 0.46 -4.69
C ALA A 57 -5.14 0.62 -6.09
N SER A 58 -5.00 -0.52 -6.78
CA SER A 58 -4.69 -0.54 -8.19
C SER A 58 -5.89 -1.06 -8.97
N ALA A 59 -6.32 -0.33 -10.00
CA ALA A 59 -7.38 -0.78 -10.88
C ALA A 59 -6.91 -1.96 -11.77
N ASN A 60 -7.88 -2.73 -12.25
CA ASN A 60 -7.70 -3.76 -13.28
C ASN A 60 -6.96 -3.18 -14.49
N ASN A 61 -6.08 -3.98 -15.09
CA ASN A 61 -5.44 -3.63 -16.33
C ASN A 61 -6.34 -4.02 -17.51
N ASN A 62 -6.92 -3.04 -18.19
CA ASN A 62 -7.78 -3.25 -19.35
C ASN A 62 -7.02 -3.02 -20.69
N THR A 63 -5.71 -3.27 -20.70
CA THR A 63 -4.84 -3.14 -21.89
C THR A 63 -4.15 -4.45 -22.19
N ASP A 64 -3.66 -4.60 -23.41
CA ASP A 64 -2.92 -5.80 -23.86
C ASP A 64 -1.43 -5.78 -23.50
N THR A 65 -1.01 -4.88 -22.60
CA THR A 65 0.39 -4.70 -22.20
C THR A 65 0.57 -4.80 -20.69
N TRP A 66 1.77 -5.17 -20.25
CA TRP A 66 2.08 -5.30 -18.82
C TRP A 66 2.34 -3.95 -18.15
N ARG A 67 1.70 -3.70 -17.01
CA ARG A 67 2.04 -2.60 -16.09
C ARG A 67 2.96 -3.12 -14.98
N LYS A 68 4.23 -2.73 -15.02
CA LYS A 68 5.25 -3.14 -14.04
C LYS A 68 5.57 -2.02 -13.05
N ALA A 69 5.86 -2.38 -11.80
CA ALA A 69 6.32 -1.47 -10.77
C ALA A 69 7.39 -2.16 -9.91
N LEU A 70 8.34 -1.38 -9.40
CA LEU A 70 9.28 -1.78 -8.36
C LEU A 70 8.94 -1.00 -7.10
N VAL A 71 8.78 -1.69 -5.97
CA VAL A 71 8.34 -1.09 -4.72
C VAL A 71 9.43 -1.24 -3.68
N PHE A 72 9.81 -0.11 -3.07
CA PHE A 72 10.70 -0.05 -1.93
C PHE A 72 9.90 0.45 -0.73
N HIS A 73 9.99 -0.26 0.39
CA HIS A 73 9.43 0.16 1.67
C HIS A 73 10.56 0.71 2.54
N TYR A 74 10.35 1.88 3.11
CA TYR A 74 11.29 2.52 4.01
C TYR A 74 10.61 2.73 5.37
N ALA A 75 11.36 2.51 6.43
CA ALA A 75 10.94 2.74 7.81
C ALA A 75 12.05 3.51 8.55
N THR A 76 11.72 4.06 9.72
CA THR A 76 12.73 4.70 10.57
C THR A 76 13.67 3.66 11.17
N SER A 77 14.88 4.07 11.57
CA SER A 77 15.87 3.15 12.14
C SER A 77 15.47 2.53 13.48
N ASP A 78 14.47 3.11 14.16
CA ASP A 78 13.87 2.62 15.41
C ASP A 78 12.57 1.84 15.18
N SER A 79 12.16 1.64 13.93
CA SER A 79 11.01 0.79 13.61
C SER A 79 11.31 -0.68 13.87
N ALA A 80 10.36 -1.39 14.47
CA ALA A 80 10.42 -2.83 14.68
C ALA A 80 9.14 -3.49 14.18
N SER A 81 9.30 -4.67 13.59
CA SER A 81 8.23 -5.61 13.27
C SER A 81 7.73 -6.30 14.54
N ALA A 82 6.42 -6.51 14.64
CA ALA A 82 5.83 -7.37 15.67
C ALA A 82 6.14 -8.87 15.45
N HIS A 83 6.59 -9.23 14.25
CA HIS A 83 7.19 -10.52 13.98
C HIS A 83 8.69 -10.41 14.25
N ASP A 84 9.11 -10.86 15.44
CA ASP A 84 10.49 -10.70 15.95
C ASP A 84 11.55 -11.20 14.97
N ASN A 85 11.28 -12.33 14.29
CA ASN A 85 12.19 -12.93 13.32
C ASN A 85 12.45 -12.04 12.09
N LEU A 86 11.61 -11.04 11.81
CA LEU A 86 11.83 -10.09 10.71
C LEU A 86 12.77 -8.95 11.11
N ASN A 87 12.92 -8.66 12.41
CA ASN A 87 13.82 -7.59 12.87
C ASN A 87 15.30 -7.94 12.68
N GLU A 88 15.62 -9.22 12.56
CA GLU A 88 16.97 -9.73 12.32
C GLU A 88 17.25 -9.99 10.83
N GLN A 89 16.21 -9.89 9.98
CA GLN A 89 16.35 -10.14 8.55
C GLN A 89 16.71 -8.84 7.82
N VAL A 90 17.92 -8.80 7.26
CA VAL A 90 18.28 -7.79 6.27
C VAL A 90 17.70 -8.24 4.93
N SER A 91 16.66 -7.55 4.45
CA SER A 91 15.97 -7.98 3.22
C SER A 91 16.70 -7.65 1.93
N LEU A 92 17.82 -6.91 1.97
CA LEU A 92 18.87 -6.80 0.93
C LEU A 92 19.94 -5.80 1.39
N GLU A 93 21.22 -6.15 1.31
CA GLU A 93 22.28 -5.13 1.23
C GLU A 93 22.17 -4.49 -0.16
N ILE A 94 22.04 -3.16 -0.20
CA ILE A 94 22.21 -2.41 -1.43
C ILE A 94 23.64 -1.87 -1.36
N ASP A 95 24.55 -2.54 -2.06
CA ASP A 95 25.93 -2.11 -2.27
C ASP A 95 26.01 -0.76 -3.02
#